data_AF-A0A2N5GXN7-F1
#
_entry.id   AF-A0A2N5GXN7-F1
#
_cell.length_a   1.000
_cell.length_b   1.000
_cell.length_c   1.000
_cell.angle_alpha   90.00
_cell.angle_beta   90.00
_cell.angle_gamma   90.00
#
_symmetry.space_group_name_H-M   'P 1'
#
loop_
_entity.id
_entity.type
_entity.pdbx_description
1 polymer ?
#
loop_
_entity_poly.entity_id
_entity_poly.type
_entity_poly.pdbx_seq_one_letter_code
_entity_poly.pdbx_strand_id
1 'polypeptide(L)'
;MMTVWETKYKMHTIRVENTWKTEKLYVDGELQDERIGYKSESRLYGRIRTGENETEYIKVSIGAYWFTVQCRIFVSDRLVFSSES
;
A
#
# COMPACT_ATOMS: atom_id res chain seq x y z
N MET A 1 -17.49 -5.82 -1.27
CA MET A 1 -16.29 -6.67 -1.32
C MET A 1 -15.10 -5.83 -0.88
N MET A 2 -14.23 -6.40 -0.06
CA MET A 2 -13.03 -5.73 0.48
C MET A 2 -11.85 -6.67 0.23
N THR A 3 -10.76 -6.11 -0.28
CA THR A 3 -9.50 -6.80 -0.46
C THR A 3 -8.49 -6.21 0.51
N VAL A 4 -7.71 -7.07 1.14
CA VAL A 4 -6.65 -6.67 2.07
C VAL A 4 -5.36 -7.32 1.62
N TRP A 5 -4.31 -6.52 1.50
CA TRP A 5 -2.95 -6.98 1.31
C TRP A 5 -2.10 -6.56 2.49
N GLU A 6 -1.30 -7.48 3.01
CA GLU A 6 -0.43 -7.23 4.14
C GLU A 6 0.95 -7.79 3.84
N THR A 7 1.99 -7.02 4.16
CA THR A 7 3.38 -7.45 4.05
C THR A 7 4.19 -6.92 5.23
N LYS A 8 5.25 -7.65 5.60
CA LYS A 8 6.19 -7.23 6.64
C LYS A 8 7.47 -6.70 6.00
N TYR A 9 7.91 -5.54 6.45
CA TYR A 9 9.17 -4.92 6.03
C TYR A 9 9.91 -4.38 7.25
N LYS A 10 11.14 -4.85 7.51
CA LYS A 10 11.96 -4.43 8.66
C LYS A 10 11.19 -4.36 10.00
N MET A 11 10.42 -5.40 10.32
CA MET A 11 9.54 -5.49 11.49
C MET A 11 8.29 -4.59 11.49
N HIS A 12 8.12 -3.72 10.48
CA HIS A 12 6.91 -2.93 10.31
C HIS A 12 5.89 -3.71 9.47
N THR A 13 4.61 -3.55 9.83
CA THR A 13 3.49 -4.13 9.09
C THR A 13 2.91 -3.09 8.16
N ILE A 14 3.01 -3.32 6.86
CA ILE A 14 2.39 -2.48 5.84
C ILE A 14 1.11 -3.16 5.39
N ARG A 15 -0.02 -2.50 5.60
CA ARG A 15 -1.34 -3.02 5.24
C ARG A 15 -2.05 -2.08 4.28
N VAL A 16 -2.51 -2.63 3.16
CA VAL A 16 -3.31 -1.93 2.16
C VAL A 16 -4.71 -2.50 2.17
N GLU A 17 -5.70 -1.65 2.35
CA GLU A 17 -7.11 -2.01 2.19
C GLU A 17 -7.64 -1.38 0.90
N ASN A 18 -8.34 -2.18 0.10
CA ASN A 18 -9.09 -1.70 -1.06
C ASN A 18 -10.55 -2.13 -0.92
N THR A 19 -11.43 -1.15 -1.01
CA THR A 19 -12.86 -1.34 -1.19
C THR A 19 -13.28 -0.64 -2.47
N TRP A 20 -14.49 -0.91 -2.93
CA TRP A 20 -15.05 -0.22 -4.11
C TRP A 20 -15.09 1.31 -3.99
N LYS A 21 -15.04 1.89 -2.79
CA LYS A 21 -15.15 3.34 -2.54
C LYS A 21 -13.90 3.97 -1.95
N THR A 22 -13.06 3.17 -1.32
CA THR A 22 -11.94 3.67 -0.51
C THR A 22 -10.74 2.76 -0.61
N GLU A 23 -9.57 3.37 -0.57
CA GLU A 23 -8.28 2.72 -0.52
C GLU A 23 -7.48 3.33 0.61
N LYS A 24 -6.87 2.50 1.44
CA LYS A 24 -6.18 2.95 2.65
C LYS A 24 -4.83 2.27 2.79
N LEU A 25 -3.85 3.05 3.24
CA LEU A 25 -2.53 2.57 3.60
C LEU A 25 -2.34 2.72 5.11
N TYR A 26 -2.00 1.61 5.75
CA TYR A 26 -1.65 1.54 7.15
C TYR A 26 -0.21 1.08 7.33
N VAL A 27 0.48 1.66 8.32
CA VAL A 27 1.79 1.19 8.79
C VAL A 27 1.69 1.01 10.29
N ASP A 28 1.95 -0.20 10.77
CA ASP A 28 1.82 -0.59 12.19
C ASP A 28 0.45 -0.25 12.80
N GLY A 29 -0.59 -0.32 11.97
CA GLY A 29 -1.97 0.01 12.36
C GLY A 29 -2.33 1.50 12.27
N GLU A 30 -1.38 2.39 12.02
CA GLU A 30 -1.65 3.81 11.82
C GLU A 30 -2.02 4.10 10.36
N LEU A 31 -3.13 4.80 10.14
CA LEU A 31 -3.54 5.27 8.81
C LEU A 31 -2.58 6.37 8.34
N GLN A 32 -1.90 6.13 7.22
CA GLN A 32 -0.96 7.09 6.66
C GLN A 32 -1.49 7.81 5.42
N ASP A 33 -2.33 7.17 4.64
CA ASP A 33 -2.96 7.76 3.45
C ASP A 33 -4.28 7.07 3.13
N GLU A 34 -5.20 7.83 2.54
CA GLU A 34 -6.51 7.39 2.12
C GLU A 34 -6.87 8.05 0.79
N ARG A 35 -7.44 7.25 -0.11
CA ARG A 35 -8.16 7.76 -1.28
C ARG A 35 -9.61 7.35 -1.25
N ILE A 36 -10.46 8.30 -1.66
CA ILE A 36 -11.91 8.15 -1.72
C ILE A 36 -12.35 8.37 -3.17
N GLY A 37 -13.24 7.51 -3.66
CA GLY A 37 -13.85 7.60 -4.99
C GLY A 37 -13.36 6.54 -5.98
N TYR A 38 -13.91 6.56 -7.19
CA TYR A 38 -13.62 5.57 -8.24
C TYR A 38 -12.55 6.10 -9.19
N LYS A 39 -11.35 5.51 -9.13
CA LYS A 39 -10.31 5.70 -10.17
C LYS A 39 -9.79 4.34 -10.60
N SER A 40 -9.54 4.20 -11.90
CA SER A 40 -8.97 2.98 -12.49
C SER A 40 -7.53 2.72 -12.05
N GLU A 41 -6.83 3.78 -11.66
CA GLU A 41 -5.48 3.73 -11.11
C GLU A 41 -5.41 4.57 -9.83
N SER A 42 -4.81 3.98 -8.81
CA SER A 42 -4.63 4.65 -7.53
C SER A 42 -3.24 4.50 -6.97
N ARG A 43 -2.82 5.56 -6.28
CA ARG A 43 -1.53 5.65 -5.61
C ARG A 43 -1.76 6.11 -4.19
N LEU A 44 -1.18 5.39 -3.24
CA LEU A 44 -1.11 5.76 -1.83
C LEU A 44 0.36 5.94 -1.44
N TYR A 45 0.62 6.86 -0.53
CA TYR A 45 1.96 7.18 -0.08
C TYR A 45 2.07 7.08 1.44
N GLY A 46 3.20 6.57 1.91
CA GLY A 46 3.46 6.46 3.32
C GLY A 46 4.94 6.58 3.61
N ARG A 47 5.29 6.31 4.85
CA ARG A 47 6.66 6.31 5.34
C ARG A 47 6.81 5.38 6.54
N ILE A 48 7.98 4.78 6.64
CA ILE A 48 8.43 4.00 7.78
C ILE A 48 9.52 4.82 8.47
N ARG A 49 9.42 4.98 9.78
CA ARG A 49 10.46 5.63 10.59
C ARG A 49 11.38 4.55 11.13
N THR A 50 12.59 4.46 10.60
CA THR A 50 13.62 3.53 11.05
C THR A 50 14.64 4.31 11.89
N GLY A 51 14.46 4.31 13.22
CA GLY A 51 15.38 5.00 14.13
C GLY A 51 15.40 6.54 13.99
N GLU A 52 16.36 7.19 14.65
CA GLU A 52 16.35 8.64 14.91
C GLU A 52 16.37 9.55 13.67
N ASN A 53 16.75 9.06 12.47
CA ASN A 53 16.78 9.91 11.28
C ASN A 53 16.59 9.23 9.92
N GLU A 54 16.37 7.90 9.86
CA GLU A 54 16.09 7.26 8.57
C GLU A 54 14.57 7.17 8.35
N THR A 55 14.11 7.71 7.22
CA THR A 55 12.73 7.59 6.78
C THR A 55 12.71 6.89 5.44
N GLU A 56 12.00 5.78 5.36
CA GLU A 56 11.81 5.04 4.11
C GLU A 56 10.42 5.33 3.55
N TYR A 57 10.36 5.81 2.31
CA TYR A 57 9.09 6.18 1.69
C TYR A 57 8.38 4.96 1.12
N ILE A 58 7.10 4.84 1.43
CA ILE A 58 6.22 3.83 0.85
C ILE A 58 5.47 4.45 -0.33
N LYS A 59 5.38 3.70 -1.42
CA LYS A 59 4.50 3.97 -2.56
C LYS A 59 3.71 2.72 -2.86
N VAL A 60 2.39 2.83 -2.86
CA VAL A 60 1.48 1.76 -3.26
C VAL A 60 0.91 2.10 -4.62
N SER A 61 0.86 1.12 -5.51
CA SER A 61 0.17 1.21 -6.79
C SER A 61 -0.95 0.17 -6.81
N ILE A 62 -2.19 0.63 -6.95
CA ILE A 62 -3.37 -0.21 -7.11
C ILE A 62 -3.90 0.03 -8.51
N GLY A 63 -4.15 -1.04 -9.25
CA GLY A 63 -4.70 -0.98 -10.60
C GLY A 63 -5.40 -2.27 -10.97
N ALA A 64 -6.10 -2.27 -12.10
CA ALA A 64 -6.72 -3.46 -12.64
C ALA A 64 -5.99 -3.89 -13.93
N TYR A 65 -5.60 -5.16 -14.00
CA TYR A 65 -5.05 -5.78 -15.20
C TYR A 65 -5.84 -7.07 -15.47
N TRP A 66 -6.39 -7.20 -16.68
CA TRP A 66 -7.15 -8.40 -17.11
C TRP A 66 -8.15 -8.91 -16.07
N PHE A 67 -9.08 -8.05 -15.64
CA PHE A 67 -10.15 -8.35 -14.66
C PHE A 67 -9.71 -8.62 -13.21
N THR A 68 -8.42 -8.53 -12.91
CA THR A 68 -7.91 -8.75 -11.55
C THR A 68 -7.37 -7.44 -10.95
N VAL A 69 -7.80 -7.12 -9.72
CA VAL A 69 -7.23 -5.99 -8.99
C VAL A 69 -5.86 -6.40 -8.46
N GLN A 70 -4.84 -5.60 -8.79
CA GLN A 70 -3.47 -5.81 -8.38
C GLN A 70 -3.01 -4.72 -7.43
N CYS A 71 -2.17 -5.09 -6.47
CA CYS A 71 -1.50 -4.21 -5.54
C CYS A 71 0.00 -4.44 -5.60
N ARG A 72 0.76 -3.36 -5.78
CA ARG A 72 2.22 -3.36 -5.68
C ARG A 72 2.64 -2.36 -4.62
N ILE A 73 3.50 -2.79 -3.71
CA ILE A 73 4.04 -1.95 -2.64
C ILE A 73 5.54 -1.78 -2.89
N PHE A 74 5.98 -0.54 -2.90
CA PHE A 74 7.36 -0.14 -3.02
C PHE A 74 7.80 0.53 -1.73
N VAL A 75 9.03 0.24 -1.28
CA VAL A 75 9.69 0.96 -0.18
C VAL A 75 11.03 1.46 -0.70
N SER A 76 11.26 2.77 -0.61
CA SER A 76 12.48 3.42 -1.12
C SER A 76 12.79 3.00 -2.57
N ASP A 77 11.74 3.03 -3.41
CA ASP A 77 11.72 2.61 -4.83
C ASP A 77 12.02 1.13 -5.13
N ARG A 78 12.09 0.28 -4.11
CA ARG A 78 12.22 -1.17 -4.27
C ARG A 78 10.86 -1.85 -4.13
N LEU A 79 10.51 -2.74 -5.06
CA LEU A 79 9.30 -3.56 -4.96
C LEU A 79 9.46 -4.55 -3.79
N VAL A 80 8.57 -4.45 -2.80
CA VAL A 80 8.57 -5.33 -1.62
C VAL A 80 7.39 -6.29 -1.60
N PHE A 81 6.34 -6.00 -2.35
CA PHE A 81 5.16 -6.84 -2.47
C PHE A 81 4.48 -6.63 -3.82
N SER A 82 4.01 -7.74 -4.41
CA SER A 82 3.12 -7.76 -5.57
C SER A 82 2.03 -8.78 -5.28
N SER A 83 0.76 -8.43 -5.50
CA SER A 83 -0.35 -9.37 -5.35
C SER A 83 -0.56 -10.26 -6.58
N GLU A 84 0.33 -10.15 -7.58
CA GLU A 84 0.38 -11.11 -8.70
C GLU A 84 0.72 -12.49 -8.13
N SER A 85 -0.21 -13.44 -8.32
CA SER A 85 0.00 -14.88 -8.16
C SER A 85 0.92 -15.43 -9.24
#